data_AF-A0A6C1T6T8-F1
#
_entry.id   AF-A0A6C1T6T8-F1
#
_cell.length_a   1.000
_cell.length_b   1.000
_cell.length_c   1.000
_cell.angle_alpha   90.00
_cell.angle_beta   90.00
_cell.angle_gamma   90.00
#
_symmetry.space_group_name_H-M   'P 1'
#
loop_
_entity.id
_entity.type
_entity.pdbx_description
1 polymer ?
#
loop_
_entity_poly.entity_id
_entity_poly.type
_entity_poly.pdbx_seq_one_letter_code
_entity_poly.pdbx_strand_id
1 'polypeptide(L)'
;MSRETQDPSAPPSGAGGAVPDLPPDDGPETGDDGAHLVRADLLTGLILLVLGIAVVWMSWEMPRLEARRIHPATVPGLVPGLLGIALAICGMILAARSVRVADDGAGWRRFGAAFLSTSAARVVVAMVLALGYALVLVGRLPFWAASAVFVLVFILVFERVFSASPHPLWRTVLTAGLQAVIVGVAVSVVFEAGFLVRLP
;
A
#
# COMPACT_ATOMS: atom_id res chain seq x y z
N MET A 1 -37.95 -79.42 6.38
CA MET A 1 -38.98 -78.37 6.57
C MET A 1 -38.61 -77.64 7.85
N SER A 2 -38.10 -76.42 7.89
CA SER A 2 -37.95 -75.38 6.89
C SER A 2 -36.79 -74.49 7.33
N ARG A 3 -36.03 -73.96 6.37
CA ARG A 3 -35.06 -72.88 6.59
C ARG A 3 -35.85 -71.64 6.96
N GLU A 4 -35.68 -71.12 8.17
CA GLU A 4 -36.15 -69.79 8.54
C GLU A 4 -34.99 -68.82 8.31
N THR A 5 -35.24 -67.91 7.40
CA THR A 5 -34.36 -66.88 6.86
C THR A 5 -34.05 -65.84 7.93
N GLN A 6 -32.79 -65.76 8.34
CA GLN A 6 -32.25 -64.69 9.16
C GLN A 6 -32.13 -63.42 8.30
N ASP A 7 -32.98 -62.43 8.58
CA ASP A 7 -32.93 -61.08 8.00
C ASP A 7 -31.74 -60.30 8.62
N PRO A 8 -30.75 -59.84 7.83
CA PRO A 8 -29.57 -59.15 8.34
C PRO A 8 -29.73 -57.62 8.43
N SER A 9 -30.94 -57.06 8.38
CA SER A 9 -31.15 -55.61 8.23
C SER A 9 -31.68 -54.84 9.46
N ALA A 10 -31.57 -55.38 10.67
CA ALA A 10 -31.93 -54.64 11.89
C ALA A 10 -30.69 -54.08 12.63
N PRO A 11 -30.52 -52.75 12.78
CA PRO A 11 -29.48 -52.20 13.65
C PRO A 11 -29.82 -52.47 15.13
N PRO A 12 -28.81 -52.75 15.99
CA PRO A 12 -29.04 -53.00 17.41
C PRO A 12 -29.52 -51.74 18.12
N SER A 13 -30.69 -51.84 18.77
CA SER A 13 -31.18 -50.90 19.77
C SER A 13 -30.27 -50.95 21.00
N GLY A 14 -29.37 -49.99 21.13
CA GLY A 14 -28.54 -49.85 22.33
C GLY A 14 -27.68 -48.58 22.33
N ALA A 15 -27.71 -47.89 23.47
CA ALA A 15 -26.84 -46.79 23.88
C ALA A 15 -27.17 -45.39 23.36
N GLY A 16 -28.07 -44.70 24.08
CA GLY A 16 -28.14 -43.25 24.13
C GLY A 16 -26.87 -42.67 24.75
N GLY A 17 -25.85 -42.45 23.93
CA GLY A 17 -24.74 -41.55 24.20
C GLY A 17 -25.06 -40.20 23.59
N ALA A 18 -24.99 -39.13 24.39
CA ALA A 18 -25.13 -37.75 23.93
C ALA A 18 -24.14 -37.49 22.79
N VAL A 19 -24.66 -37.30 21.58
CA VAL A 19 -23.89 -36.73 20.46
C VAL A 19 -23.50 -35.33 20.91
N PRO A 20 -22.20 -34.98 20.97
CA PRO A 20 -21.78 -33.60 21.18
C PRO A 20 -22.42 -32.75 20.09
N ASP A 21 -23.13 -31.70 20.50
CA ASP A 21 -23.72 -30.70 19.61
C ASP A 21 -22.59 -30.12 18.74
N LEU A 22 -22.41 -30.67 17.55
CA LEU A 22 -21.47 -30.14 16.58
C LEU A 22 -22.00 -28.75 16.21
N PRO A 23 -21.14 -27.71 16.20
CA PRO A 23 -21.55 -26.42 15.67
C PRO A 23 -22.16 -26.63 14.28
N PRO A 24 -23.22 -25.90 13.92
CA PRO A 24 -23.84 -26.03 12.61
C PRO A 24 -22.75 -25.99 11.53
N ASP A 25 -22.84 -26.92 10.59
CA ASP A 25 -21.99 -26.94 9.41
C ASP A 25 -22.30 -25.66 8.63
N ASP A 26 -21.51 -24.62 8.89
CA ASP A 26 -21.51 -23.37 8.16
C ASP A 26 -21.06 -23.71 6.73
N GLY A 27 -22.04 -24.06 5.89
CA GLY A 27 -21.83 -24.30 4.46
C GLY A 27 -21.00 -23.18 3.82
N PRO A 28 -20.33 -23.45 2.70
CA PRO A 28 -19.23 -22.64 2.22
C PRO A 28 -19.64 -21.17 2.01
N GLU A 29 -19.15 -20.26 2.87
CA GLU A 29 -19.28 -18.80 2.74
C GLU A 29 -18.50 -18.28 1.52
N THR A 30 -18.89 -18.67 0.30
CA THR A 30 -18.04 -18.53 -0.89
C THR A 30 -18.62 -17.67 -2.01
N GLY A 31 -19.74 -16.96 -1.77
CA GLY A 31 -20.36 -16.08 -2.78
C GLY A 31 -20.06 -14.59 -2.62
N ASP A 32 -20.14 -14.07 -1.41
CA ASP A 32 -20.16 -12.62 -1.16
C ASP A 32 -18.73 -12.03 -1.10
N ASP A 33 -17.83 -12.65 -0.35
CA ASP A 33 -16.43 -12.20 -0.19
C ASP A 33 -15.64 -12.12 -1.49
N GLY A 34 -15.86 -13.07 -2.41
CA GLY A 34 -15.21 -13.11 -3.71
C GLY A 34 -15.65 -11.97 -4.61
N ALA A 35 -16.95 -11.63 -4.63
CA ALA A 35 -17.48 -10.50 -5.39
C ALA A 35 -16.98 -9.15 -4.84
N HIS A 36 -16.80 -9.05 -3.52
CA HIS A 36 -16.31 -7.83 -2.87
C HIS A 36 -14.86 -7.48 -3.21
N LEU A 37 -13.98 -8.47 -3.40
CA LEU A 37 -12.57 -8.26 -3.78
C LEU A 37 -12.45 -7.66 -5.19
N VAL A 38 -13.33 -8.06 -6.11
CA VAL A 38 -13.17 -7.77 -7.53
C VAL A 38 -13.48 -6.31 -7.88
N ARG A 39 -14.28 -5.57 -7.10
CA ARG A 39 -14.54 -4.13 -7.37
C ARG A 39 -13.58 -3.16 -6.72
N ALA A 40 -13.00 -3.54 -5.57
CA ALA A 40 -11.88 -2.77 -5.02
C ALA A 40 -10.73 -2.73 -6.03
N ASP A 41 -10.53 -3.83 -6.76
CA ASP A 41 -9.60 -3.94 -7.88
C ASP A 41 -9.99 -3.02 -9.06
N LEU A 42 -11.28 -2.83 -9.37
CA LEU A 42 -11.72 -1.91 -10.44
C LEU A 42 -11.34 -0.46 -10.15
N LEU A 43 -11.71 0.03 -8.96
CA LEU A 43 -11.43 1.41 -8.58
C LEU A 43 -9.93 1.65 -8.46
N THR A 44 -9.20 0.71 -7.86
CA THR A 44 -7.74 0.75 -7.78
C THR A 44 -7.13 0.77 -9.19
N GLY A 45 -7.60 -0.08 -10.09
CA GLY A 45 -7.16 -0.15 -11.47
C GLY A 45 -7.41 1.16 -12.22
N LEU A 46 -8.59 1.76 -12.05
CA LEU A 46 -8.93 3.04 -12.66
C LEU A 46 -8.06 4.18 -12.13
N ILE A 47 -7.84 4.26 -10.82
CA ILE A 47 -6.96 5.26 -10.20
C ILE A 47 -5.53 5.11 -10.72
N LEU A 48 -5.00 3.88 -10.75
CA LEU A 48 -3.65 3.61 -11.27
C LEU A 48 -3.54 3.93 -12.77
N LEU A 49 -4.59 3.68 -13.55
CA LEU A 49 -4.63 4.01 -14.97
C LEU A 49 -4.56 5.53 -15.18
N VAL A 50 -5.42 6.28 -14.51
CA VAL A 50 -5.44 7.76 -14.59
C VAL A 50 -4.12 8.34 -14.09
N LEU A 51 -3.61 7.86 -12.96
CA LEU A 51 -2.32 8.28 -12.41
C LEU A 51 -1.17 7.98 -13.37
N GLY A 52 -1.13 6.79 -13.95
CA GLY A 52 -0.12 6.40 -14.93
C GLY A 52 -0.13 7.30 -16.16
N ILE A 53 -1.31 7.58 -16.72
CA ILE A 53 -1.48 8.51 -17.85
C ILE A 53 -1.00 9.92 -17.46
N ALA A 54 -1.37 10.41 -16.28
CA ALA A 54 -0.94 11.73 -15.80
C ALA A 54 0.59 11.82 -15.65
N VAL A 55 1.25 10.77 -15.15
CA VAL A 55 2.71 10.70 -15.03
C VAL A 55 3.37 10.69 -16.42
N VAL A 56 2.83 9.95 -17.39
CA VAL A 56 3.32 9.96 -18.77
C VAL A 56 3.19 11.35 -19.38
N TRP A 57 2.05 12.01 -19.17
CA TRP A 57 1.83 13.38 -19.64
C TRP A 57 2.84 14.36 -19.02
N MET A 58 3.02 14.32 -17.69
CA MET A 58 4.00 15.18 -17.00
C MET A 58 5.44 14.89 -17.43
N SER A 59 5.75 13.62 -17.72
CA SER A 59 7.08 13.22 -18.22
C SER A 59 7.30 13.69 -19.65
N TRP A 60 6.24 13.75 -20.47
CA TRP A 60 6.31 14.23 -21.84
C TRP A 60 6.57 15.74 -21.92
N GLU A 61 6.03 16.51 -20.98
CA GLU A 61 6.24 17.96 -20.89
C GLU A 61 7.67 18.34 -20.48
N MET A 62 8.49 17.38 -20.03
CA MET A 62 9.86 17.67 -19.62
C MET A 62 10.76 18.03 -20.82
N PRO A 63 11.53 19.14 -20.75
CA PRO A 63 12.38 19.58 -21.85
C PRO A 63 13.42 18.53 -22.24
N ARG A 64 13.42 18.12 -23.51
CA ARG A 64 14.42 17.21 -24.05
C ARG A 64 15.72 17.98 -24.26
N LEU A 65 16.78 17.60 -23.56
CA LEU A 65 18.11 18.25 -23.64
C LEU A 65 18.86 17.93 -24.96
N GLU A 66 18.13 17.70 -26.06
CA GLU A 66 18.67 17.37 -27.38
C GLU A 66 19.56 18.49 -27.92
N ALA A 67 19.26 19.75 -27.58
CA ALA A 67 20.09 20.92 -27.88
C ALA A 67 21.48 20.92 -27.21
N ARG A 68 21.74 20.04 -26.22
CA ARG A 68 23.01 19.95 -25.48
C ARG A 68 23.89 18.74 -25.84
N ARG A 69 23.55 17.96 -26.89
CA ARG A 69 24.29 16.74 -27.31
C ARG A 69 24.53 15.71 -26.20
N ILE A 70 23.60 15.59 -25.24
CA ILE A 70 23.68 14.60 -24.15
C ILE A 70 22.98 13.30 -24.59
N HIS A 71 23.49 12.16 -24.13
CA HIS A 71 23.00 10.82 -24.49
C HIS A 71 21.49 10.66 -24.18
N PRO A 72 20.66 10.18 -25.12
CA PRO A 72 19.20 10.17 -24.98
C PRO A 72 18.67 9.34 -23.79
N ALA A 73 19.47 8.43 -23.24
CA ALA A 73 19.13 7.70 -22.01
C ALA A 73 19.11 8.57 -20.74
N THR A 74 19.61 9.80 -20.81
CA THR A 74 19.66 10.76 -19.67
C THR A 74 18.61 11.86 -19.76
N VAL A 75 17.66 11.74 -20.70
CA VAL A 75 16.60 12.73 -20.88
C VAL A 75 15.73 12.76 -19.61
N PRO A 76 15.55 13.94 -18.98
CA PRO A 76 14.65 14.08 -17.84
C PRO A 76 13.23 13.70 -18.31
N GLY A 77 12.61 12.73 -17.63
CA GLY A 77 11.29 12.23 -18.01
C GLY A 77 11.26 10.77 -18.50
N LEU A 78 12.39 10.18 -18.95
CA LEU A 78 12.38 8.83 -19.50
C LEU A 78 11.99 7.77 -18.45
N VAL A 79 12.69 7.76 -17.32
CA VAL A 79 12.41 6.82 -16.21
C VAL A 79 10.99 7.00 -15.65
N PRO A 80 10.56 8.21 -15.24
CA PRO A 80 9.19 8.38 -14.73
C PRO A 80 8.14 8.08 -15.81
N GLY A 81 8.40 8.37 -17.08
CA GLY A 81 7.51 8.03 -18.19
C GLY A 81 7.33 6.52 -18.36
N LEU A 82 8.42 5.74 -18.30
CA LEU A 82 8.36 4.27 -18.36
C LEU A 82 7.59 3.68 -17.18
N LEU A 83 7.82 4.19 -15.96
CA LEU A 83 7.06 3.79 -14.78
C LEU A 83 5.58 4.15 -14.92
N GLY A 84 5.25 5.32 -15.48
CA GLY A 84 3.88 5.74 -15.76
C GLY A 84 3.18 4.83 -16.77
N ILE A 85 3.88 4.40 -17.83
CA ILE A 85 3.36 3.41 -18.80
C ILE A 85 3.07 2.07 -18.10
N ALA A 86 4.02 1.56 -17.32
CA ALA A 86 3.83 0.30 -16.59
C ALA A 86 2.64 0.37 -15.62
N LEU A 87 2.49 1.49 -14.91
CA LEU A 87 1.34 1.80 -14.05
C LEU A 87 0.03 1.81 -14.83
N ALA A 88 0.00 2.47 -15.99
CA ALA A 88 -1.18 2.53 -16.85
C ALA A 88 -1.59 1.15 -17.36
N ILE A 89 -0.63 0.32 -17.79
CA ILE A 89 -0.88 -1.06 -18.22
C ILE A 89 -1.44 -1.88 -17.05
N CYS A 90 -0.82 -1.80 -15.87
CA CYS A 90 -1.27 -2.54 -14.70
C CYS A 90 -2.68 -2.14 -14.28
N GLY A 91 -2.96 -0.84 -14.24
CA GLY A 91 -4.29 -0.29 -13.95
C GLY A 91 -5.35 -0.72 -14.98
N MET A 92 -4.99 -0.70 -16.27
CA MET A 92 -5.86 -1.19 -17.35
C MET A 92 -6.19 -2.67 -17.20
N ILE A 93 -5.19 -3.53 -16.92
CA ILE A 93 -5.40 -4.97 -16.72
C ILE A 93 -6.33 -5.21 -15.52
N LEU A 94 -6.11 -4.51 -14.41
CA LEU A 94 -6.90 -4.65 -13.20
C LEU A 94 -8.35 -4.17 -13.40
N ALA A 95 -8.55 -3.07 -14.12
CA ALA A 95 -9.87 -2.57 -14.49
C ALA A 95 -10.58 -3.51 -15.49
N ALA A 96 -9.88 -4.01 -16.51
CA ALA A 96 -10.46 -4.91 -17.50
C ALA A 96 -10.88 -6.26 -16.89
N ARG A 97 -10.11 -6.78 -15.92
CA ARG A 97 -10.44 -8.00 -15.18
C ARG A 97 -11.70 -7.82 -14.34
N SER A 98 -11.87 -6.67 -13.70
CA SER A 98 -12.94 -6.43 -12.74
C SER A 98 -14.27 -6.04 -13.38
N VAL A 99 -14.27 -5.36 -14.53
CA VAL A 99 -15.50 -5.11 -15.33
C VAL A 99 -16.15 -6.41 -15.80
N ARG A 100 -15.38 -7.47 -16.04
CA ARG A 100 -15.89 -8.77 -16.48
C ARG A 100 -16.69 -9.53 -15.40
N VAL A 101 -16.78 -9.00 -14.18
CA VAL A 101 -17.28 -9.73 -12.98
C VAL A 101 -18.32 -8.94 -12.16
N ALA A 102 -18.73 -7.74 -12.56
CA ALA A 102 -19.37 -6.78 -11.62
C ALA A 102 -20.91 -6.64 -11.73
N ASP A 103 -21.66 -6.80 -10.60
CA ASP A 103 -23.00 -6.22 -10.38
C ASP A 103 -23.26 -5.64 -8.95
N ASP A 104 -23.99 -4.51 -8.88
CA ASP A 104 -24.49 -3.68 -7.73
C ASP A 104 -23.60 -2.87 -6.75
N GLY A 105 -23.36 -1.57 -7.04
CA GLY A 105 -23.25 -0.40 -6.13
C GLY A 105 -22.35 -0.32 -4.86
N ALA A 106 -21.90 -1.41 -4.24
CA ALA A 106 -21.34 -1.41 -2.87
C ALA A 106 -19.86 -0.97 -2.74
N GLY A 107 -19.13 -0.81 -3.85
CA GLY A 107 -17.69 -0.49 -3.84
C GLY A 107 -17.34 0.87 -3.21
N TRP A 108 -18.23 1.85 -3.32
CA TRP A 108 -18.01 3.20 -2.75
C TRP A 108 -17.99 3.19 -1.21
N ARG A 109 -18.83 2.37 -0.56
CA ARG A 109 -18.85 2.25 0.91
C ARG A 109 -17.59 1.62 1.45
N ARG A 110 -17.04 0.60 0.76
CA ARG A 110 -15.81 -0.08 1.18
C ARG A 110 -14.54 0.73 0.89
N PHE A 111 -14.52 1.54 -0.17
CA PHE A 111 -13.45 2.55 -0.37
C PHE A 111 -13.40 3.53 0.80
N GLY A 112 -14.56 4.07 1.21
CA GLY A 112 -14.66 4.87 2.43
C GLY A 112 -14.12 4.13 3.65
N ALA A 113 -14.58 2.90 3.89
CA ALA A 113 -14.10 2.08 5.01
C ALA A 113 -12.59 1.75 4.94
N ALA A 114 -12.04 1.52 3.75
CA ALA A 114 -10.62 1.28 3.54
C ALA A 114 -9.79 2.53 3.85
N PHE A 115 -10.27 3.72 3.45
CA PHE A 115 -9.68 5.01 3.83
C PHE A 115 -9.73 5.27 5.33
N LEU A 116 -10.74 4.74 6.03
CA LEU A 116 -10.87 4.84 7.50
C LEU A 116 -10.03 3.79 8.26
N SER A 117 -9.35 2.87 7.57
CA SER A 117 -8.51 1.86 8.23
C SER A 117 -7.23 2.47 8.83
N THR A 118 -6.74 1.91 9.92
CA THR A 118 -5.45 2.30 10.54
C THR A 118 -4.28 2.20 9.54
N SER A 119 -4.33 1.25 8.61
CA SER A 119 -3.34 1.10 7.55
C SER A 119 -3.39 2.25 6.55
N ALA A 120 -4.58 2.69 6.13
CA ALA A 120 -4.73 3.87 5.27
C ALA A 120 -4.31 5.15 6.00
N ALA A 121 -4.64 5.29 7.29
CA ALA A 121 -4.19 6.42 8.10
C ALA A 121 -2.66 6.53 8.15
N ARG A 122 -1.93 5.40 8.26
CA ARG A 122 -0.46 5.38 8.17
C ARG A 122 0.03 5.94 6.83
N VAL A 123 -0.55 5.48 5.72
CA VAL A 123 -0.17 5.93 4.37
C VAL A 123 -0.45 7.43 4.19
N VAL A 124 -1.63 7.90 4.61
CA VAL A 124 -2.01 9.31 4.53
C VAL A 124 -1.06 10.18 5.37
N VAL A 125 -0.74 9.76 6.59
CA VAL A 125 0.20 10.49 7.45
C VAL A 125 1.60 10.52 6.84
N ALA A 126 2.11 9.39 6.33
CA ALA A 126 3.39 9.38 5.61
C ALA A 126 3.39 10.32 4.41
N MET A 127 2.32 10.31 3.62
CA MET A 127 2.16 11.17 2.46
C MET A 127 2.15 12.66 2.84
N VAL A 128 1.40 13.03 3.88
CA VAL A 128 1.35 14.40 4.39
C VAL A 128 2.71 14.85 4.93
N LEU A 129 3.41 14.00 5.68
CA LEU A 129 4.76 14.31 6.17
C LEU A 129 5.74 14.49 5.00
N ALA A 130 5.69 13.61 3.99
CA ALA A 130 6.56 13.70 2.82
C ALA A 130 6.29 14.96 1.99
N LEU A 131 5.02 15.31 1.78
CA LEU A 131 4.62 16.55 1.11
C LEU A 131 5.03 17.78 1.92
N GLY A 132 4.84 17.76 3.24
CA GLY A 132 5.28 18.84 4.12
C GLY A 132 6.79 19.06 4.06
N TYR A 133 7.57 17.98 4.06
CA TYR A 133 9.01 18.04 3.84
C TYR A 133 9.35 18.69 2.50
N ALA A 134 8.82 18.15 1.39
CA ALA A 134 9.19 18.58 0.04
C ALA A 134 8.68 19.99 -0.31
N LEU A 135 7.48 20.37 0.13
CA LEU A 135 6.83 21.62 -0.29
C LEU A 135 7.02 22.78 0.69
N VAL A 136 7.26 22.50 1.98
CA VAL A 136 7.35 23.54 3.02
C VAL A 136 8.76 23.69 3.55
N LEU A 137 9.41 22.57 3.86
CA LEU A 137 10.68 22.55 4.60
C LEU A 137 11.88 22.78 3.68
N VAL A 138 11.89 22.10 2.53
CA VAL A 138 12.89 22.30 1.48
C VAL A 138 12.80 23.74 0.96
N GLY A 139 13.89 24.49 1.09
CA GLY A 139 13.98 25.90 0.71
C GLY A 139 13.75 26.90 1.85
N ARG A 140 13.24 26.46 3.02
CA ARG A 140 13.16 27.31 4.23
C ARG A 140 14.24 27.04 5.26
N LEU A 141 14.69 25.79 5.37
CA LEU A 141 15.79 25.37 6.23
C LEU A 141 16.96 24.89 5.38
N PRO A 142 18.20 24.92 5.91
CA PRO A 142 19.32 24.26 5.25
C PRO A 142 19.00 22.77 5.11
N PHE A 143 19.39 22.18 3.98
CA PHE A 143 18.88 20.88 3.55
C PHE A 143 19.16 19.74 4.56
N TRP A 144 20.32 19.77 5.21
CA TRP A 144 20.68 18.82 6.26
C TRP A 144 19.71 18.86 7.45
N ALA A 145 19.30 20.07 7.86
CA ALA A 145 18.38 20.28 8.97
C ALA A 145 16.95 19.89 8.57
N ALA A 146 16.53 20.22 7.35
CA ALA A 146 15.24 19.80 6.82
C ALA A 146 15.12 18.26 6.81
N SER A 147 16.14 17.57 6.32
CA SER A 147 16.18 16.10 6.27
C SER A 147 16.18 15.49 7.67
N ALA A 148 16.98 16.02 8.60
CA ALA A 148 17.03 15.55 9.97
C ALA A 148 15.67 15.74 10.68
N VAL A 149 15.05 16.92 10.55
CA VAL A 149 13.72 17.20 11.13
C VAL A 149 12.67 16.26 10.54
N PHE A 150 12.66 16.05 9.23
CA PHE A 150 11.72 15.12 8.59
C PHE A 150 11.87 13.70 9.15
N VAL A 151 13.08 13.15 9.18
CA VAL A 151 13.34 11.79 9.70
C VAL A 151 12.95 11.68 11.17
N LEU A 152 13.31 12.68 11.98
CA LEU A 152 12.95 12.72 13.40
C LEU A 152 11.44 12.69 13.60
N VAL A 153 10.72 13.60 12.93
CA VAL A 153 9.25 13.70 13.02
C VAL A 153 8.60 12.44 12.49
N PHE A 154 9.10 11.88 11.38
CA PHE A 154 8.58 10.64 10.81
C PHE A 154 8.69 9.48 11.79
N ILE A 155 9.87 9.25 12.38
CA ILE A 155 10.07 8.19 13.37
C ILE A 155 9.19 8.43 14.59
N LEU A 156 9.13 9.65 15.12
CA LEU A 156 8.32 9.96 16.30
C LEU A 156 6.83 9.72 16.03
N VAL A 157 6.30 10.14 14.89
CA VAL A 157 4.89 9.95 14.54
C VAL A 157 4.58 8.46 14.39
N PHE A 158 5.40 7.70 13.67
CA PHE A 158 5.14 6.28 13.44
C PHE A 158 5.34 5.43 14.70
N GLU A 159 6.40 5.67 15.47
CA GLU A 159 6.67 4.95 16.71
C GLU A 159 5.65 5.28 17.80
N ARG A 160 5.11 6.51 17.86
CA ARG A 160 4.21 6.93 18.94
C ARG A 160 2.74 6.76 18.64
N VAL A 161 2.32 7.01 17.40
CA VAL A 161 0.90 6.99 17.01
C VAL A 161 0.51 5.63 16.46
N PHE A 162 1.43 4.94 15.77
CA PHE A 162 1.10 3.73 15.02
C PHE A 162 1.74 2.44 15.55
N SER A 163 2.66 2.53 16.52
CA SER A 163 3.27 1.36 17.17
C SER A 163 2.38 0.80 18.27
N ALA A 164 2.20 -0.52 18.29
CA ALA A 164 1.39 -1.21 19.30
C ALA A 164 2.06 -1.25 20.68
N SER A 165 3.40 -1.23 20.71
CA SER A 165 4.22 -1.29 21.92
C SER A 165 5.32 -0.23 21.85
N PRO A 166 4.98 1.05 22.05
CA PRO A 166 5.95 2.12 21.87
C PRO A 166 7.03 2.08 22.96
N HIS A 167 8.28 2.32 22.55
CA HIS A 167 9.38 2.52 23.49
C HIS A 167 9.18 3.79 24.36
N PRO A 168 9.86 3.88 25.52
CA PRO A 168 9.80 5.08 26.35
C PRO A 168 10.35 6.30 25.60
N LEU A 169 9.70 7.45 25.77
CA LEU A 169 9.94 8.68 24.98
C LEU A 169 11.42 9.04 24.87
N TRP A 170 12.18 8.97 25.96
CA TRP A 170 13.58 9.34 25.96
C TRP A 170 14.43 8.40 25.08
N ARG A 171 14.15 7.09 25.07
CA ARG A 171 14.86 6.13 24.20
C ARG A 171 14.53 6.40 22.76
N THR A 172 13.25 6.58 22.44
CA THR A 172 12.81 6.91 21.08
C THR A 172 13.43 8.20 20.58
N VAL A 173 13.45 9.26 21.39
CA VAL A 173 14.04 10.56 21.01
C VAL A 173 15.55 10.42 20.80
N LEU A 174 16.25 9.65 21.64
CA LEU A 174 17.69 9.43 21.45
C LEU A 174 18.00 8.61 20.19
N THR A 175 17.31 7.49 19.97
CA THR A 175 17.55 6.65 18.78
C THR A 175 17.12 7.36 17.50
N ALA A 176 15.95 7.98 17.50
CA ALA A 176 15.46 8.76 16.38
C ALA A 176 16.32 10.00 16.12
N GLY A 177 16.81 10.67 17.16
CA GLY A 177 17.73 11.80 17.06
C GLY A 177 19.04 11.39 16.43
N LEU A 178 19.62 10.28 16.86
CA LEU A 178 20.84 9.71 16.26
C LEU A 178 20.61 9.37 14.78
N GLN A 179 19.52 8.67 14.45
CA GLN A 179 19.18 8.34 13.06
C GLN A 179 18.95 9.59 12.21
N ALA A 180 18.25 10.59 12.74
CA ALA A 180 17.97 11.85 12.05
C ALA A 180 19.26 12.60 11.70
N VAL A 181 20.22 12.67 12.63
CA VAL A 181 21.52 13.29 12.37
C VAL A 181 22.30 12.49 11.33
N ILE A 182 22.41 11.16 11.49
CA ILE A 182 23.15 10.30 10.55
C ILE A 182 22.56 10.41 9.15
N VAL A 183 21.24 10.26 9.01
CA VAL A 183 20.55 10.32 7.71
C VAL A 183 20.64 11.73 7.12
N GLY A 184 20.43 12.78 7.93
CA GLY A 184 20.52 14.17 7.46
C GLY A 184 21.91 14.50 6.89
N VAL A 185 22.98 14.08 7.58
CA VAL A 185 24.35 14.26 7.10
C VAL A 185 24.62 13.40 5.87
N ALA A 186 24.30 12.10 5.91
CA ALA A 186 24.57 11.18 4.81
C ALA A 186 23.87 11.61 3.51
N VAL A 187 22.59 11.99 3.59
CA VAL A 187 21.83 12.47 2.43
C VAL A 187 22.46 13.78 1.92
N SER A 188 22.83 14.71 2.79
CA SER A 188 23.48 15.96 2.37
C SER A 188 24.79 15.70 1.63
N VAL A 189 25.65 14.81 2.16
CA VAL A 189 26.90 14.41 1.50
C VAL A 189 26.64 13.78 0.14
N VAL A 190 25.63 12.92 0.01
CA VAL A 190 25.27 12.32 -1.28
C VAL A 190 24.82 13.39 -2.29
N PHE A 191 24.08 14.41 -1.86
CA PHE A 191 23.66 15.49 -2.74
C PHE A 191 24.81 16.43 -3.13
N GLU A 192 25.68 16.79 -2.18
CA GLU A 192 26.83 17.66 -2.46
C GLU A 192 27.93 16.95 -3.24
N ALA A 193 28.30 15.74 -2.84
CA ALA A 193 29.43 15.00 -3.41
C ALA A 193 29.03 14.06 -4.55
N GLY A 194 27.85 13.44 -4.46
CA GLY A 194 27.35 12.54 -5.50
C GLY A 194 26.63 13.28 -6.63
N PHE A 195 25.73 14.19 -6.28
CA PHE A 195 24.93 14.95 -7.26
C PHE A 195 25.50 16.35 -7.58
N LEU A 196 26.57 16.78 -6.93
CA LEU A 196 27.22 18.08 -7.15
C LEU A 196 26.25 19.28 -7.01
N VAL A 197 25.22 19.12 -6.17
CA VAL A 197 24.23 20.16 -5.89
C VAL A 197 24.78 21.07 -4.81
N ARG A 198 24.81 22.39 -5.07
CA ARG A 198 25.08 23.38 -4.01
C ARG A 198 23.83 23.56 -3.18
N LEU A 199 23.83 22.98 -1.98
CA LEU A 199 22.76 23.16 -1.01
C LEU A 199 23.00 24.48 -0.24
N PRO A 200 21.95 25.31 -0.05
CA PRO A 200 22.02 26.48 0.83
C PRO A 200 22.01 26.12 2.32
#